data_AF-A0A0A8L3U4-F1
#
_entry.id   AF-A0A0A8L3U4-F1
#
_cell.length_a   1.000
_cell.length_b   1.000
_cell.length_c   1.000
_cell.angle_alpha   90.00
_cell.angle_beta   90.00
_cell.angle_gamma   90.00
#
_symmetry.space_group_name_H-M   'P 1'
#
loop_
_entity.id
_entity.type
_entity.pdbx_description
1 polymer ?
#
loop_
_entity_poly.entity_id
_entity_poly.type
_entity_poly.pdbx_seq_one_letter_code
_entity_poly.pdbx_strand_id
1 'polypeptide(L)'
;MLSPLSSENILITLSLALFAKASIVVKRADHSSSSVSPTSSSISASSDTVTSNSTELEASAALHLGTFETFGWANPTFPSYHNSCNVTNQRMINGALIDAVQVSSYARDRLLANGTSDEIYQRWFGDGPIFTVAGVIENTIQGVKDDLLFRCDDPQGGCAANPTTWSGYHVLNTTGETNFCDLFYSAKKPLTHICFEGTIIDVEPTLYAGIDLFHRYFHLDQMSSEGYIGEFTEELPDILDLAQNNGTFAVRNVDNYLYYLADVYAEAVVPGGCLGDISAD
;
A
#
# COMPACT_ATOMS: atom_id res chain seq x y z
N MET A 1 -4.45 42.39 -45.86
CA MET A 1 -4.86 41.04 -46.27
C MET A 1 -5.09 40.27 -44.97
N LEU A 2 -6.25 40.27 -44.29
CA LEU A 2 -7.64 39.96 -44.71
C LEU A 2 -7.64 38.66 -45.52
N SER A 3 -8.18 37.51 -45.08
CA SER A 3 -9.41 37.25 -44.31
C SER A 3 -9.35 35.84 -43.62
N PRO A 4 -10.43 35.23 -43.07
CA PRO A 4 -10.69 35.23 -41.63
C PRO A 4 -11.02 33.84 -41.01
N LEU A 5 -11.12 33.85 -39.69
CA LEU A 5 -11.84 32.87 -38.86
C LEU A 5 -13.33 32.79 -39.26
N SER A 6 -13.87 31.58 -39.36
CA SER A 6 -15.33 31.34 -39.40
C SER A 6 -15.82 30.86 -38.03
N SER A 7 -16.73 31.64 -37.49
CA SER A 7 -17.58 31.39 -36.32
C SER A 7 -18.78 30.48 -36.63
N GLU A 8 -19.50 30.13 -35.56
CA GLU A 8 -20.87 29.55 -35.47
C GLU A 8 -20.89 28.02 -35.29
N ASN A 9 -21.52 27.42 -34.26
CA ASN A 9 -22.60 27.82 -33.36
C ASN A 9 -22.61 26.89 -32.12
N ILE A 10 -22.64 27.38 -30.87
CA ILE A 10 -23.80 27.86 -30.07
C ILE A 10 -24.40 26.78 -29.14
N LEU A 11 -24.41 27.13 -27.84
CA LEU A 11 -25.27 26.70 -26.71
C LEU A 11 -25.32 25.22 -26.31
N ILE A 12 -24.83 24.89 -25.11
CA ILE A 12 -25.69 24.52 -23.95
C ILE A 12 -25.07 25.06 -22.65
N THR A 13 -25.89 25.80 -21.93
CA THR A 13 -25.70 26.49 -20.64
C THR A 13 -25.73 25.58 -19.40
N LEU A 14 -24.88 25.92 -18.42
CA LEU A 14 -25.19 26.19 -17.01
C LEU A 14 -26.04 25.18 -16.19
N SER A 15 -25.45 24.60 -15.14
CA SER A 15 -26.09 24.24 -13.85
C SER A 15 -24.98 24.06 -12.80
N LEU A 16 -24.58 25.09 -12.07
CA LEU A 16 -25.06 25.49 -10.74
C LEU A 16 -25.13 24.37 -9.69
N ALA A 17 -24.07 24.35 -8.87
CA ALA A 17 -24.01 24.14 -7.42
C ALA A 17 -25.15 23.40 -6.69
N LEU A 18 -24.79 22.32 -6.00
CA LEU A 18 -25.36 22.02 -4.68
C LEU A 18 -24.24 21.61 -3.70
N PHE A 19 -23.85 22.55 -2.85
CA PHE A 19 -23.15 22.27 -1.59
C PHE A 19 -24.19 21.75 -0.59
N ALA A 20 -24.13 20.47 -0.23
CA ALA A 20 -24.83 19.95 0.93
C ALA A 20 -23.92 20.06 2.15
N LYS A 21 -24.18 21.05 3.01
CA LYS A 21 -23.67 21.10 4.38
C LYS A 21 -24.41 20.03 5.20
N ALA A 22 -23.73 18.97 5.60
CA ALA A 22 -24.20 18.10 6.68
C ALA A 22 -23.39 18.42 7.94
N SER A 23 -24.00 19.18 8.86
CA SER A 23 -23.51 19.31 10.24
C SER A 23 -23.92 18.06 11.01
N ILE A 24 -22.96 17.21 11.35
CA ILE A 24 -23.18 16.11 12.30
C ILE A 24 -23.06 16.68 13.71
N VAL A 25 -24.19 16.68 14.41
CA VAL A 25 -24.29 16.96 15.85
C VAL A 25 -23.83 15.70 16.60
N VAL A 26 -22.66 15.76 17.23
CA VAL A 26 -22.20 14.72 18.16
C VAL A 26 -22.99 14.86 19.46
N LYS A 27 -23.90 13.93 19.73
CA LYS A 27 -24.51 13.75 21.06
C LYS A 27 -23.46 13.13 21.99
N ARG A 28 -22.98 13.93 22.95
CA ARG A 28 -22.20 13.49 24.10
C ARG A 28 -23.09 12.59 24.97
N ALA A 29 -22.67 11.36 25.21
CA ALA A 29 -23.27 10.51 26.23
C ALA A 29 -22.58 10.83 27.57
N ASP A 30 -23.35 11.40 28.50
CA ASP A 30 -22.95 11.60 29.88
C ASP A 30 -22.94 10.24 30.59
N HIS A 31 -21.77 9.80 31.07
CA HIS A 31 -21.68 8.71 32.04
C HIS A 31 -21.32 9.28 33.41
N SER A 32 -22.36 9.40 34.24
CA SER A 32 -22.33 9.74 35.65
C SER A 32 -21.39 8.81 36.42
N SER A 33 -20.39 9.41 37.08
CA SER A 33 -19.52 8.78 38.05
C SER A 33 -20.22 8.72 39.40
N SER A 34 -20.60 7.52 39.87
CA SER A 34 -21.00 7.30 41.27
C SER A 34 -19.86 6.60 42.01
N SER A 35 -19.26 7.36 42.91
CA SER A 35 -18.27 6.99 43.90
C SER A 35 -18.86 6.03 44.95
N VAL A 36 -18.14 4.94 45.23
CA VAL A 36 -18.33 4.15 46.45
C VAL A 36 -16.96 4.04 47.12
N SER A 37 -16.88 4.57 48.34
CA SER A 37 -15.72 4.52 49.22
C SER A 37 -15.54 3.14 49.87
N PRO A 38 -14.32 2.81 50.33
CA PRO A 38 -13.94 1.44 50.69
C PRO A 38 -14.18 1.14 52.17
N THR A 39 -14.45 -0.14 52.47
CA THR A 39 -14.31 -0.70 53.82
C THR A 39 -13.26 -1.80 53.81
N SER A 40 -12.27 -1.62 54.67
CA SER A 40 -11.10 -2.43 54.94
C SER A 40 -11.37 -3.69 55.77
N SER A 41 -10.53 -4.72 55.57
CA SER A 41 -10.13 -5.86 56.44
C SER A 41 -10.10 -7.14 55.57
N SER A 42 -9.14 -8.07 55.60
CA SER A 42 -7.99 -8.37 56.45
C SER A 42 -7.13 -9.43 55.75
N ILE A 43 -5.88 -9.55 56.19
CA ILE A 43 -4.81 -10.41 55.68
C ILE A 43 -5.08 -11.91 55.91
N SER A 44 -4.73 -12.77 54.94
CA SER A 44 -4.15 -14.10 55.20
C SER A 44 -3.46 -14.65 53.95
N ALA A 45 -2.15 -14.84 54.03
CA ALA A 45 -1.36 -15.64 53.12
C ALA A 45 -1.34 -17.11 53.61
N SER A 46 -1.45 -18.06 52.69
CA SER A 46 -1.01 -19.43 52.91
C SER A 46 -0.78 -20.15 51.58
N SER A 47 0.36 -20.85 51.56
CA SER A 47 1.03 -21.57 50.46
C SER A 47 0.30 -22.81 49.95
N ASP A 48 0.63 -23.15 48.70
CA ASP A 48 0.75 -24.48 48.08
C ASP A 48 -0.37 -25.51 48.19
N THR A 49 -0.88 -25.96 47.05
CA THR A 49 -0.87 -27.39 46.68
C THR A 49 -1.00 -27.55 45.16
N VAL A 50 0.06 -28.08 44.55
CA VAL A 50 0.09 -28.63 43.19
C VAL A 50 -0.79 -29.88 43.15
N THR A 51 -1.71 -29.97 42.20
CA THR A 51 -2.24 -31.26 41.76
C THR A 51 -2.40 -31.25 40.25
N SER A 52 -1.45 -31.94 39.61
CA SER A 52 -1.42 -32.23 38.19
C SER A 52 -2.53 -33.23 37.87
N ASN A 53 -3.38 -32.92 36.90
CA ASN A 53 -4.09 -33.93 36.13
C ASN A 53 -3.99 -33.56 34.66
N SER A 54 -3.18 -34.34 33.96
CA SER A 54 -2.90 -34.33 32.54
C SER A 54 -4.06 -34.95 31.77
N THR A 55 -4.73 -34.16 30.93
CA THR A 55 -5.43 -34.66 29.75
C THR A 55 -5.43 -33.59 28.67
N GLU A 56 -4.82 -33.95 27.56
CA GLU A 56 -5.09 -33.47 26.19
C GLU A 56 -4.64 -32.05 25.84
N LEU A 57 -3.40 -32.04 25.34
CA LEU A 57 -2.83 -31.13 24.36
C LEU A 57 -3.84 -30.81 23.22
N GLU A 58 -4.71 -29.84 23.44
CA GLU A 58 -5.08 -28.91 22.37
C GLU A 58 -3.99 -27.85 22.27
N ALA A 59 -2.84 -28.30 21.75
CA ALA A 59 -1.90 -27.41 21.09
C ALA A 59 -2.50 -26.99 19.73
N SER A 60 -3.68 -26.36 19.75
CA SER A 60 -3.96 -25.35 18.75
C SER A 60 -2.97 -24.25 19.08
N ALA A 61 -1.87 -24.21 18.35
CA ALA A 61 -1.00 -23.05 18.30
C ALA A 61 -1.85 -21.86 17.84
N ALA A 62 -2.57 -21.25 18.77
CA ALA A 62 -2.65 -19.82 18.83
C ALA A 62 -1.19 -19.39 18.90
N LEU A 63 -0.62 -19.16 17.71
CA LEU A 63 0.59 -18.42 17.53
C LEU A 63 0.31 -17.12 18.27
N HIS A 64 0.73 -17.06 19.52
CA HIS A 64 0.55 -15.89 20.34
C HIS A 64 1.36 -14.83 19.62
N LEU A 65 0.60 -13.96 18.95
CA LEU A 65 0.96 -12.82 18.15
C LEU A 65 1.64 -11.79 19.07
N GLY A 66 2.76 -12.21 19.66
CA GLY A 66 3.61 -11.41 20.50
C GLY A 66 4.38 -10.48 19.59
N THR A 67 3.90 -9.24 19.52
CA THR A 67 4.59 -8.06 19.00
C THR A 67 4.97 -8.11 17.51
N PHE A 68 3.99 -8.29 16.63
CA PHE A 68 3.87 -7.30 15.54
C PHE A 68 3.32 -6.04 16.22
N GLU A 69 4.20 -5.23 16.82
CA GLU A 69 3.82 -3.85 17.11
C GLU A 69 3.41 -3.27 15.77
N THR A 70 2.11 -2.99 15.69
CA THR A 70 1.39 -2.53 14.51
C THR A 70 2.28 -1.63 13.67
N PHE A 71 2.41 -1.91 12.37
CA PHE A 71 3.02 -1.00 11.38
C PHE A 71 2.22 0.30 11.23
N GLY A 72 1.78 0.91 12.33
CA GLY A 72 1.00 2.14 12.38
C GLY A 72 -0.37 2.09 11.70
N TRP A 73 -0.91 0.92 11.33
CA TRP A 73 -2.23 0.79 10.71
C TRP A 73 -3.17 -0.03 11.60
N ALA A 74 -4.29 0.58 12.01
CA ALA A 74 -5.27 -0.07 12.87
C ALA A 74 -6.16 -1.07 12.11
N ASN A 75 -6.48 -0.80 10.84
CA ASN A 75 -7.43 -1.57 10.05
C ASN A 75 -6.98 -1.70 8.58
N PRO A 76 -5.86 -2.39 8.27
CA PRO A 76 -5.53 -2.70 6.89
C PRO A 76 -6.60 -3.61 6.28
N THR A 77 -6.92 -3.39 5.00
CA THR A 77 -7.89 -4.18 4.22
C THR A 77 -7.18 -4.90 3.09
N PHE A 78 -7.63 -6.11 2.78
CA PHE A 78 -7.00 -6.98 1.78
C PHE A 78 -8.04 -7.61 0.84
N PRO A 79 -7.69 -7.87 -0.43
CA PRO A 79 -8.56 -8.59 -1.36
C PRO A 79 -8.88 -10.01 -0.90
N SER A 80 -9.98 -10.55 -1.44
CA SER A 80 -10.31 -11.96 -1.27
C SER A 80 -9.46 -12.84 -2.19
N TYR A 81 -9.32 -14.13 -1.85
CA TYR A 81 -8.64 -15.11 -2.69
C TYR A 81 -9.64 -15.94 -3.50
N HIS A 82 -9.40 -16.04 -4.81
CA HIS A 82 -10.07 -17.00 -5.66
C HIS A 82 -9.67 -18.43 -5.29
N ASN A 83 -10.52 -19.42 -5.58
CA ASN A 83 -10.27 -20.82 -5.25
C ASN A 83 -9.06 -21.45 -5.98
N SER A 84 -8.52 -20.75 -6.99
CA SER A 84 -7.28 -21.13 -7.67
C SER A 84 -6.04 -20.97 -6.78
N CYS A 85 -6.12 -20.19 -5.71
CA CYS A 85 -5.01 -19.98 -4.78
C CYS A 85 -4.97 -21.05 -3.69
N ASN A 86 -3.99 -21.95 -3.77
CA ASN A 86 -3.73 -22.93 -2.71
C ASN A 86 -3.14 -22.26 -1.44
N VAL A 87 -3.02 -23.02 -0.35
CA VAL A 87 -2.51 -22.52 0.94
C VAL A 87 -1.09 -21.96 0.85
N THR A 88 -0.22 -22.54 0.02
CA THR A 88 1.16 -22.05 -0.16
C THR A 88 1.17 -20.70 -0.88
N ASN A 89 0.37 -20.56 -1.95
CA ASN A 89 0.22 -19.30 -2.68
C ASN A 89 -0.28 -18.19 -1.73
N GLN A 90 -1.34 -18.48 -0.97
CA GLN A 90 -1.89 -17.53 0.00
C GLN A 90 -0.87 -17.14 1.07
N ARG A 91 -0.03 -18.07 1.57
CA ARG A 91 1.02 -17.74 2.55
C ARG A 91 2.04 -16.75 2.00
N MET A 92 2.48 -16.93 0.74
CA MET A 92 3.44 -16.01 0.12
C MET A 92 2.82 -14.64 -0.13
N ILE A 93 1.59 -14.60 -0.66
CA ILE A 93 0.88 -13.34 -0.89
C ILE A 93 0.60 -12.63 0.46
N ASN A 94 0.24 -13.36 1.51
CA ASN A 94 0.07 -12.78 2.85
C ASN A 94 1.39 -12.19 3.39
N GLY A 95 2.54 -12.80 3.11
CA GLY A 95 3.85 -12.21 3.42
C GLY A 95 4.05 -10.87 2.69
N ALA A 96 3.74 -10.83 1.39
CA ALA A 96 3.80 -9.61 0.61
C ALA A 96 2.81 -8.53 1.12
N LEU A 97 1.61 -8.90 1.56
CA LEU A 97 0.64 -7.96 2.15
C LEU A 97 1.17 -7.35 3.45
N ILE A 98 1.82 -8.16 4.29
CA ILE A 98 2.47 -7.68 5.53
C ILE A 98 3.59 -6.69 5.17
N ASP A 99 4.42 -7.02 4.18
CA ASP A 99 5.48 -6.16 3.67
C ASP A 99 4.92 -4.84 3.10
N ALA A 100 3.80 -4.88 2.37
CA ALA A 100 3.12 -3.71 1.83
C ALA A 100 2.65 -2.76 2.94
N VAL A 101 2.09 -3.31 4.03
CA VAL A 101 1.70 -2.53 5.20
C VAL A 101 2.94 -1.93 5.89
N GLN A 102 4.03 -2.70 5.99
CA GLN A 102 5.29 -2.24 6.57
C GLN A 102 5.88 -1.06 5.81
N VAL A 103 6.17 -1.23 4.51
CA VAL A 103 6.81 -0.20 3.68
C VAL A 103 5.98 1.09 3.68
N SER A 104 4.65 0.96 3.69
CA SER A 104 3.71 2.09 3.77
C SER A 104 3.77 2.83 5.10
N SER A 105 3.99 2.13 6.22
CA SER A 105 4.18 2.78 7.51
C SER A 105 5.40 3.69 7.48
N TYR A 106 6.55 3.17 7.03
CA TYR A 106 7.79 3.95 6.95
C TYR A 106 7.64 5.16 6.03
N ALA A 107 7.03 4.96 4.85
CA ALA A 107 6.75 6.02 3.89
C ALA A 107 5.85 7.11 4.49
N ARG A 108 4.70 6.73 5.08
CA ARG A 108 3.79 7.68 5.73
C ARG A 108 4.46 8.41 6.89
N ASP A 109 5.18 7.70 7.75
CA ASP A 109 5.77 8.29 8.94
C ASP A 109 6.87 9.31 8.56
N ARG A 110 7.71 9.01 7.56
CA ARG A 110 8.67 9.99 7.00
C ARG A 110 7.96 11.17 6.34
N LEU A 111 6.92 10.91 5.53
CA LEU A 111 6.13 11.97 4.88
C LEU A 111 5.57 12.97 5.89
N LEU A 112 5.01 12.48 7.00
CA LEU A 112 4.41 13.31 8.05
C LEU A 112 5.47 14.02 8.90
N ALA A 113 6.63 13.41 9.11
CA ALA A 113 7.71 14.00 9.89
C ALA A 113 8.45 15.12 9.13
N ASN A 114 8.70 14.92 7.83
CA ASN A 114 9.60 15.77 7.05
C ASN A 114 8.87 16.67 6.03
N GLY A 115 7.63 16.34 5.68
CA GLY A 115 6.83 17.08 4.71
C GLY A 115 7.42 17.08 3.31
N THR A 116 7.01 18.06 2.50
CA THR A 116 7.48 18.17 1.10
C THR A 116 8.93 18.61 0.97
N SER A 117 9.54 19.20 2.02
CA SER A 117 10.94 19.62 1.98
C SER A 117 11.95 18.46 2.11
N ASP A 118 11.46 17.24 2.36
CA ASP A 118 12.30 16.05 2.42
C ASP A 118 13.00 15.76 1.09
N GLU A 119 14.27 15.37 1.14
CA GLU A 119 15.04 15.08 -0.08
C GLU A 119 14.48 13.89 -0.87
N ILE A 120 13.96 12.87 -0.17
CA ILE A 120 13.35 11.69 -0.81
C ILE A 120 12.01 12.07 -1.42
N TYR A 121 11.22 12.89 -0.72
CA TYR A 121 10.00 13.45 -1.30
C TYR A 121 10.27 14.28 -2.56
N GLN A 122 11.21 15.23 -2.51
CA GLN A 122 11.54 16.07 -3.65
C GLN A 122 12.02 15.25 -4.85
N ARG A 123 12.80 14.19 -4.62
CA ARG A 123 13.30 13.32 -5.69
C ARG A 123 12.18 12.61 -6.44
N TRP A 124 11.19 12.09 -5.73
CA TRP A 124 10.14 11.26 -6.33
C TRP A 124 8.85 12.02 -6.62
N PHE A 125 8.62 13.20 -6.05
CA PHE A 125 7.38 13.94 -6.23
C PHE A 125 7.56 15.44 -6.48
N GLY A 126 8.78 15.98 -6.36
CA GLY A 126 9.08 17.40 -6.58
C GLY A 126 8.22 18.33 -5.73
N ASP A 127 7.61 19.33 -6.38
CA ASP A 127 6.68 20.27 -5.75
C ASP A 127 5.23 19.75 -5.65
N GLY A 128 5.03 18.46 -5.94
CA GLY A 128 3.73 17.81 -5.92
C GLY A 128 3.02 17.91 -4.56
N PRO A 129 1.68 17.92 -4.54
CA PRO A 129 0.89 18.09 -3.32
C PRO A 129 0.98 16.88 -2.38
N ILE A 130 1.49 17.11 -1.16
CA ILE A 130 1.62 16.09 -0.10
C ILE A 130 0.33 15.34 0.21
N PHE A 131 -0.81 16.03 0.14
CA PHE A 131 -2.11 15.42 0.43
C PHE A 131 -2.50 14.34 -0.59
N THR A 132 -2.04 14.45 -1.84
CA THR A 132 -2.23 13.39 -2.83
C THR A 132 -1.42 12.17 -2.44
N VAL A 133 -0.12 12.34 -2.15
CA VAL A 133 0.76 11.23 -1.75
C VAL A 133 0.26 10.53 -0.50
N ALA A 134 -0.08 11.30 0.54
CA ALA A 134 -0.63 10.76 1.78
C ALA A 134 -1.97 10.02 1.52
N GLY A 135 -2.87 10.63 0.75
CA GLY A 135 -4.17 10.04 0.43
C GLY A 135 -4.05 8.73 -0.35
N VAL A 136 -3.10 8.64 -1.27
CA VAL A 136 -2.85 7.41 -2.05
C VAL A 136 -2.31 6.30 -1.14
N ILE A 137 -1.30 6.57 -0.31
CA ILE A 137 -0.76 5.57 0.63
C ILE A 137 -1.85 5.08 1.59
N GLU A 138 -2.63 6.00 2.16
CA GLU A 138 -3.75 5.67 3.06
C GLU A 138 -4.84 4.84 2.37
N ASN A 139 -5.26 5.23 1.16
CA ASN A 139 -6.26 4.50 0.40
C ASN A 139 -5.76 3.11 -0.01
N THR A 140 -4.49 2.98 -0.41
CA THR A 140 -3.94 1.69 -0.81
C THR A 140 -3.95 0.69 0.35
N ILE A 141 -3.68 1.11 1.58
CA ILE A 141 -3.64 0.21 2.75
C ILE A 141 -5.01 0.00 3.39
N GLN A 142 -5.80 1.06 3.60
CA GLN A 142 -7.06 1.00 4.36
C GLN A 142 -8.33 1.08 3.50
N GLY A 143 -8.23 1.48 2.23
CA GLY A 143 -9.38 1.63 1.34
C GLY A 143 -10.16 0.33 1.16
N VAL A 144 -11.45 0.41 0.85
CA VAL A 144 -12.30 -0.79 0.69
C VAL A 144 -11.78 -1.70 -0.42
N LYS A 145 -11.70 -3.01 -0.18
CA LYS A 145 -11.22 -4.03 -1.14
C LYS A 145 -12.16 -5.23 -1.28
N ASP A 146 -13.43 -5.08 -0.89
CA ASP A 146 -14.41 -6.18 -0.87
C ASP A 146 -14.66 -6.78 -2.25
N ASP A 147 -14.56 -5.96 -3.31
CA ASP A 147 -14.74 -6.36 -4.71
C ASP A 147 -13.43 -6.69 -5.42
N LEU A 148 -12.31 -6.74 -4.69
CA LEU A 148 -11.02 -7.13 -5.25
C LEU A 148 -10.77 -8.63 -5.04
N LEU A 149 -10.19 -9.25 -6.07
CA LEU A 149 -9.96 -10.69 -6.10
C LEU A 149 -8.53 -11.01 -6.57
N PHE A 150 -7.80 -11.72 -5.71
CA PHE A 150 -6.52 -12.33 -6.05
C PHE A 150 -6.71 -13.72 -6.67
N ARG A 151 -6.16 -13.89 -7.86
CA ARG A 151 -6.20 -15.14 -8.62
C ARG A 151 -4.82 -15.79 -8.69
N CYS A 152 -4.78 -17.12 -8.70
CA CYS A 152 -3.55 -17.89 -8.90
C CYS A 152 -3.64 -18.85 -10.09
N ASP A 153 -4.66 -18.67 -10.92
CA ASP A 153 -4.83 -19.26 -12.24
C ASP A 153 -4.45 -18.25 -13.34
N ASP A 154 -4.47 -18.71 -14.58
CA ASP A 154 -4.14 -17.91 -15.77
C ASP A 154 -5.34 -17.83 -16.73
N PRO A 155 -6.42 -17.11 -16.35
CA PRO A 155 -7.68 -17.12 -17.10
C PRO A 155 -7.56 -16.57 -18.52
N GLN A 156 -6.56 -15.73 -18.80
CA GLN A 156 -6.34 -15.10 -20.10
C GLN A 156 -5.08 -15.59 -20.82
N GLY A 157 -4.35 -16.57 -20.25
CA GLY A 157 -3.13 -17.11 -20.86
C GLY A 157 -1.91 -16.17 -20.80
N GLY A 158 -2.00 -15.05 -20.07
CA GLY A 158 -0.94 -14.05 -19.98
C GLY A 158 0.31 -14.56 -19.30
N CYS A 159 0.17 -15.43 -18.28
CA CYS A 159 1.31 -16.05 -17.62
C CYS A 159 2.00 -17.05 -18.56
N ALA A 160 1.21 -17.89 -19.24
CA ALA A 160 1.74 -18.86 -20.19
C ALA A 160 2.46 -18.20 -21.38
N ALA A 161 1.98 -17.04 -21.83
CA ALA A 161 2.61 -16.25 -22.87
C ALA A 161 3.90 -15.54 -22.42
N ASN A 162 4.04 -15.23 -21.12
CA ASN A 162 5.14 -14.44 -20.56
C ASN A 162 5.79 -15.11 -19.33
N PRO A 163 6.28 -16.36 -19.45
CA PRO A 163 6.63 -17.19 -18.31
C PRO A 163 7.83 -16.69 -17.48
N THR A 164 8.66 -15.82 -18.05
CA THR A 164 9.89 -15.32 -17.43
C THR A 164 9.89 -13.82 -17.19
N THR A 165 8.86 -13.10 -17.63
CA THR A 165 8.79 -11.64 -17.55
C THR A 165 7.60 -11.17 -16.73
N TRP A 166 6.48 -11.89 -16.73
CA TRP A 166 5.28 -11.49 -16.00
C TRP A 166 5.13 -12.28 -14.71
N SER A 167 5.29 -11.58 -13.58
CA SER A 167 4.91 -12.14 -12.28
C SER A 167 3.40 -12.13 -12.05
N GLY A 168 2.64 -11.51 -12.94
CA GLY A 168 1.19 -11.42 -12.88
C GLY A 168 0.68 -10.34 -13.82
N TYR A 169 -0.63 -10.22 -13.91
CA TYR A 169 -1.26 -9.16 -14.69
C TYR A 169 -2.62 -8.77 -14.09
N HIS A 170 -3.16 -7.63 -14.51
CA HIS A 170 -4.55 -7.28 -14.29
C HIS A 170 -5.41 -8.06 -15.29
N VAL A 171 -6.40 -8.79 -14.80
CA VAL A 171 -7.33 -9.56 -15.65
C VAL A 171 -8.26 -8.60 -16.39
N LEU A 172 -8.10 -8.50 -17.71
CA LEU A 172 -8.86 -7.59 -18.56
C LEU A 172 -10.38 -7.83 -18.47
N ASN A 173 -11.16 -6.77 -18.71
CA ASN A 173 -12.63 -6.76 -18.62
C ASN A 173 -13.19 -7.08 -17.22
N THR A 174 -12.37 -6.85 -16.19
CA THR A 174 -12.78 -6.85 -14.78
C THR A 174 -12.30 -5.56 -14.14
N THR A 175 -12.97 -5.09 -13.09
CA THR A 175 -12.60 -3.84 -12.39
C THR A 175 -11.70 -4.07 -11.18
N GLY A 176 -11.42 -5.33 -10.81
CA GLY A 176 -10.84 -5.66 -9.51
C GLY A 176 -10.11 -7.00 -9.43
N GLU A 177 -9.86 -7.68 -10.55
CA GLU A 177 -9.13 -8.96 -10.53
C GLU A 177 -7.68 -8.80 -11.01
N THR A 178 -6.75 -9.28 -10.20
CA THR A 178 -5.33 -9.46 -10.59
C THR A 178 -4.93 -10.90 -10.33
N ASN A 179 -4.09 -11.45 -11.20
CA ASN A 179 -3.58 -12.79 -11.05
C ASN A 179 -2.07 -12.80 -10.76
N PHE A 180 -1.64 -13.85 -10.07
CA PHE A 180 -0.25 -14.14 -9.75
C PHE A 180 0.22 -15.32 -10.59
N CYS A 181 1.27 -15.09 -11.39
CA CYS A 181 1.93 -16.14 -12.18
C CYS A 181 2.96 -16.90 -11.32
N ASP A 182 3.38 -18.09 -11.77
CA ASP A 182 4.42 -18.89 -11.09
C ASP A 182 5.73 -18.11 -10.85
N LEU A 183 6.04 -17.16 -11.75
CA LEU A 183 7.20 -16.29 -11.62
C LEU A 183 7.15 -15.44 -10.34
N PHE A 184 5.97 -15.02 -9.87
CA PHE A 184 5.85 -14.27 -8.60
C PHE A 184 6.43 -15.06 -7.43
N TYR A 185 6.06 -16.33 -7.32
CA TYR A 185 6.45 -17.18 -6.19
C TYR A 185 7.92 -17.61 -6.22
N SER A 186 8.56 -17.55 -7.39
CA SER A 186 9.94 -18.00 -7.57
C SER A 186 10.94 -16.85 -7.66
N ALA A 187 10.55 -15.68 -8.17
CA ALA A 187 11.44 -14.56 -8.41
C ALA A 187 11.33 -13.44 -7.37
N LYS A 188 10.11 -13.09 -6.93
CA LYS A 188 9.91 -11.95 -6.01
C LYS A 188 10.55 -12.23 -4.65
N LYS A 189 11.06 -11.18 -4.02
CA LYS A 189 11.73 -11.26 -2.71
C LYS A 189 10.85 -10.65 -1.62
N PRO A 190 10.92 -11.16 -0.38
CA PRO A 190 10.34 -10.44 0.74
C PRO A 190 11.08 -9.11 0.94
N LEU A 191 10.40 -8.12 1.52
CA LEU A 191 10.95 -6.79 1.76
C LEU A 191 12.19 -6.80 2.67
N THR A 192 12.34 -7.83 3.50
CA THR A 192 13.55 -8.04 4.33
C THR A 192 14.83 -8.27 3.52
N HIS A 193 14.73 -8.50 2.21
CA HIS A 193 15.86 -8.59 1.29
C HIS A 193 16.29 -7.25 0.70
N ILE A 194 15.64 -6.13 1.06
CA ILE A 194 16.03 -4.83 0.50
C ILE A 194 17.53 -4.59 0.71
N CYS A 195 18.19 -4.08 -0.33
CA CYS A 195 19.64 -3.85 -0.38
C CYS A 195 20.55 -5.09 -0.42
N PHE A 196 20.01 -6.32 -0.34
CA PHE A 196 20.80 -7.55 -0.50
C PHE A 196 20.91 -8.03 -1.95
N GLU A 197 20.00 -7.60 -2.82
CA GLU A 197 19.92 -8.05 -4.21
C GLU A 197 20.63 -7.10 -5.19
N GLY A 198 21.04 -5.91 -4.72
CA GLY A 198 21.62 -4.83 -5.53
C GLY A 198 21.16 -3.46 -5.02
N THR A 199 21.47 -2.40 -5.78
CA THR A 199 20.87 -1.08 -5.53
C THR A 199 19.44 -1.04 -6.05
N ILE A 200 18.59 -0.15 -5.52
CA ILE A 200 17.17 -0.05 -5.91
C ILE A 200 17.04 0.22 -7.42
N ILE A 201 17.91 1.04 -7.99
CA ILE A 201 17.90 1.32 -9.43
C ILE A 201 18.39 0.14 -10.28
N ASP A 202 19.24 -0.74 -9.75
CA ASP A 202 19.73 -1.91 -10.50
C ASP A 202 18.71 -3.05 -10.56
N VAL A 203 17.89 -3.21 -9.51
CA VAL A 203 16.96 -4.36 -9.38
C VAL A 203 15.49 -4.00 -9.50
N GLU A 204 15.18 -2.71 -9.55
CA GLU A 204 13.85 -2.11 -9.52
C GLU A 204 13.06 -2.37 -8.22
N PRO A 205 12.20 -1.43 -7.81
CA PRO A 205 11.36 -1.61 -6.62
C PRO A 205 10.43 -2.82 -6.68
N THR A 206 9.95 -3.19 -7.88
CA THR A 206 8.98 -4.27 -8.05
C THR A 206 9.56 -5.65 -7.69
N LEU A 207 10.89 -5.83 -7.59
CA LEU A 207 11.47 -7.10 -7.13
C LEU A 207 10.94 -7.50 -5.75
N TYR A 208 10.66 -6.54 -4.88
CA TYR A 208 10.16 -6.76 -3.54
C TYR A 208 8.64 -6.91 -3.55
N ALA A 209 8.15 -8.08 -3.13
CA ALA A 209 6.76 -8.47 -3.30
C ALA A 209 5.75 -7.49 -2.65
N GLY A 210 6.08 -6.90 -1.50
CA GLY A 210 5.22 -5.90 -0.87
C GLY A 210 5.09 -4.60 -1.67
N ILE A 211 6.14 -4.19 -2.39
CA ILE A 211 6.10 -3.02 -3.28
C ILE A 211 5.41 -3.38 -4.61
N ASP A 212 5.63 -4.58 -5.15
CA ASP A 212 4.91 -5.12 -6.32
C ASP A 212 3.38 -5.11 -6.12
N LEU A 213 2.88 -5.28 -4.88
CA LEU A 213 1.45 -5.17 -4.61
C LEU A 213 0.90 -3.76 -4.83
N PHE A 214 1.69 -2.70 -4.61
CA PHE A 214 1.26 -1.33 -4.96
C PHE A 214 1.08 -1.18 -6.46
N HIS A 215 2.04 -1.66 -7.25
CA HIS A 215 1.96 -1.68 -8.71
C HIS A 215 0.67 -2.35 -9.18
N ARG A 216 0.40 -3.56 -8.67
CA ARG A 216 -0.81 -4.32 -8.99
C ARG A 216 -2.08 -3.62 -8.56
N TYR A 217 -2.11 -3.00 -7.38
CA TYR A 217 -3.28 -2.25 -6.96
C TYR A 217 -3.56 -1.10 -7.91
N PHE A 218 -2.54 -0.35 -8.35
CA PHE A 218 -2.77 0.77 -9.27
C PHE A 218 -3.18 0.37 -10.69
N HIS A 219 -3.07 -0.91 -11.05
CA HIS A 219 -3.70 -1.46 -12.26
C HIS A 219 -5.20 -1.76 -12.11
N LEU A 220 -5.76 -1.70 -10.90
CA LEU A 220 -7.17 -1.96 -10.63
C LEU A 220 -7.96 -0.65 -10.56
N ASP A 221 -9.01 -0.51 -11.37
CA ASP A 221 -9.82 0.71 -11.49
C ASP A 221 -10.28 1.28 -10.14
N GLN A 222 -10.72 0.40 -9.23
CA GLN A 222 -11.17 0.81 -7.89
C GLN A 222 -10.06 1.46 -7.05
N MET A 223 -8.82 1.00 -7.20
CA MET A 223 -7.69 1.45 -6.41
C MET A 223 -6.96 2.62 -7.07
N SER A 224 -6.95 2.65 -8.40
CA SER A 224 -6.38 3.73 -9.21
C SER A 224 -7.30 4.94 -9.33
N SER A 225 -8.54 4.83 -8.84
CA SER A 225 -9.61 5.81 -9.03
C SER A 225 -9.84 6.09 -10.51
N GLU A 226 -10.11 5.03 -11.27
CA GLU A 226 -10.39 5.06 -12.71
C GLU A 226 -9.25 5.73 -13.51
N GLY A 227 -8.00 5.41 -13.16
CA GLY A 227 -6.81 5.97 -13.79
C GLY A 227 -6.41 7.37 -13.29
N TYR A 228 -6.92 7.81 -12.14
CA TYR A 228 -6.36 8.99 -11.47
C TYR A 228 -4.89 8.77 -11.12
N ILE A 229 -4.55 7.60 -10.57
CA ILE A 229 -3.19 7.06 -10.50
C ILE A 229 -2.97 6.18 -11.73
N GLY A 230 -1.85 6.35 -12.43
CA GLY A 230 -1.58 5.59 -13.65
C GLY A 230 -0.10 5.57 -14.00
N GLU A 231 0.25 4.78 -15.01
CA GLU A 231 1.61 4.69 -15.55
C GLU A 231 1.81 5.81 -16.59
N PHE A 232 2.26 6.97 -16.12
CA PHE A 232 2.64 8.09 -16.99
C PHE A 232 4.06 7.93 -17.52
N THR A 233 4.93 7.32 -16.71
CA THR A 233 6.30 6.95 -17.07
C THR A 233 6.80 5.82 -16.15
N GLU A 234 7.65 4.96 -16.70
CA GLU A 234 8.17 3.76 -16.04
C GLU A 234 9.72 3.76 -15.99
N GLU A 235 10.38 4.50 -16.88
CA GLU A 235 11.85 4.54 -16.96
C GLU A 235 12.43 5.54 -15.95
N LEU A 236 13.46 5.15 -15.21
CA LEU A 236 14.05 5.96 -14.13
C LEU A 236 14.36 7.43 -14.53
N PRO A 237 14.99 7.73 -15.68
CA PRO A 237 15.26 9.11 -16.08
C PRO A 237 13.98 9.94 -16.25
N ASP A 238 12.95 9.32 -16.82
CA ASP A 238 11.67 9.96 -17.07
C ASP A 238 10.85 10.11 -15.78
N ILE A 239 10.97 9.17 -14.83
CA ILE A 239 10.38 9.28 -13.48
C ILE A 239 10.96 10.48 -12.73
N LEU A 240 12.28 10.67 -12.79
CA LEU A 240 12.99 11.78 -12.18
C LEU A 240 12.66 13.11 -12.88
N ASP A 241 12.62 13.12 -14.22
CA ASP A 241 12.20 14.29 -15.00
C ASP A 241 10.77 14.71 -14.66
N LEU A 242 9.85 13.74 -14.54
CA LEU A 242 8.47 13.99 -14.17
C LEU A 242 8.36 14.62 -12.79
N ALA A 243 9.12 14.15 -11.80
CA ALA A 243 9.17 14.76 -10.48
C ALA A 243 9.75 16.19 -10.53
N GLN A 244 10.82 16.40 -11.27
CA GLN A 244 11.50 17.69 -11.36
C GLN A 244 10.65 18.76 -12.08
N ASN A 245 9.95 18.36 -13.15
CA ASN A 245 9.31 19.30 -14.07
C ASN A 245 7.79 19.29 -14.00
N ASN A 246 7.17 18.27 -13.37
CA ASN A 246 5.72 18.12 -13.33
C ASN A 246 5.24 17.35 -12.07
N GLY A 247 5.46 17.93 -10.89
CA GLY A 247 5.05 17.34 -9.61
C GLY A 247 3.56 16.97 -9.51
N THR A 248 2.69 17.65 -10.28
CA THR A 248 1.25 17.31 -10.35
C THR A 248 0.99 15.94 -10.98
N PHE A 249 1.81 15.53 -11.96
CA PHE A 249 1.73 14.19 -12.54
C PHE A 249 2.60 13.18 -11.80
N ALA A 250 3.73 13.60 -11.22
CA ALA A 250 4.58 12.71 -10.43
C ALA A 250 3.82 12.08 -9.24
N VAL A 251 3.01 12.86 -8.51
CA VAL A 251 2.15 12.33 -7.41
C VAL A 251 1.01 11.43 -7.89
N ARG A 252 0.86 11.23 -9.19
CA ARG A 252 -0.13 10.37 -9.82
C ARG A 252 0.51 9.22 -10.59
N ASN A 253 1.83 9.20 -10.72
CA ASN A 253 2.53 8.17 -11.45
C ASN A 253 2.82 6.96 -10.55
N VAL A 254 2.52 5.77 -11.04
CA VAL A 254 2.73 4.50 -10.34
C VAL A 254 4.18 4.37 -9.86
N ASP A 255 5.14 4.48 -10.77
CA ASP A 255 6.55 4.20 -10.46
C ASP A 255 7.17 5.23 -9.52
N ASN A 256 6.70 6.49 -9.53
CA ASN A 256 7.10 7.46 -8.51
C ASN A 256 6.75 6.98 -7.08
N TYR A 257 5.62 6.29 -6.88
CA TYR A 257 5.31 5.66 -5.59
C TYR A 257 6.20 4.46 -5.30
N LEU A 258 6.45 3.60 -6.29
CA LEU A 258 7.24 2.37 -6.06
C LEU A 258 8.67 2.72 -5.61
N TYR A 259 9.31 3.68 -6.28
CA TYR A 259 10.63 4.16 -5.91
C TYR A 259 10.61 4.91 -4.57
N TYR A 260 9.61 5.76 -4.32
CA TYR A 260 9.47 6.43 -3.03
C TYR A 260 9.38 5.44 -1.86
N LEU A 261 8.52 4.42 -1.97
CA LEU A 261 8.35 3.37 -0.96
C LEU A 261 9.67 2.61 -0.71
N ALA A 262 10.35 2.20 -1.77
CA ALA A 262 11.60 1.46 -1.68
C ALA A 262 12.72 2.30 -1.04
N ASP A 263 12.89 3.54 -1.47
CA ASP A 263 13.96 4.43 -1.04
C ASP A 263 13.80 4.84 0.44
N VAL A 264 12.58 5.22 0.84
CA VAL A 264 12.29 5.53 2.25
C VAL A 264 12.56 4.32 3.13
N TYR A 265 12.10 3.13 2.74
CA TYR A 265 12.31 1.93 3.55
C TYR A 265 13.78 1.51 3.62
N ALA A 266 14.49 1.56 2.48
CA ALA A 266 15.92 1.26 2.43
C ALA A 266 16.73 2.19 3.33
N GLU A 267 16.50 3.50 3.28
CA GLU A 267 17.21 4.48 4.13
C GLU A 267 16.87 4.30 5.62
N ALA A 268 15.65 3.88 5.94
CA ALA A 268 15.24 3.63 7.31
C ALA A 268 15.85 2.36 7.93
N VAL A 269 16.11 1.31 7.14
CA VAL A 269 16.61 0.01 7.63
C VAL A 269 18.11 -0.21 7.39
N VAL A 270 18.71 0.53 6.47
CA VAL A 270 20.14 0.48 6.14
C VAL A 270 20.69 1.90 6.18
N PRO A 271 21.70 2.22 7.02
CA PRO A 271 22.28 3.56 7.07
C PRO A 271 22.77 4.04 5.70
N GLY A 272 22.19 5.14 5.21
CA GLY A 272 22.49 5.70 3.88
C GLY A 272 21.72 5.03 2.72
N GLY A 273 20.88 4.04 3.02
CA GLY A 273 20.07 3.34 2.04
C GLY A 273 20.88 2.55 1.00
N CYS A 274 20.22 2.20 -0.10
CA CYS A 274 20.84 1.52 -1.23
C CYS A 274 20.22 1.97 -2.56
N LEU A 275 19.85 3.24 -2.69
CA LEU A 275 19.22 3.76 -3.89
C LEU A 275 20.05 3.45 -5.15
N GLY A 276 21.36 3.70 -5.09
CA GLY A 276 22.28 3.59 -6.23
C GLY A 276 22.67 4.97 -6.78
N ASP A 277 23.45 4.97 -7.86
CA ASP A 277 23.92 6.21 -8.49
C ASP A 277 22.96 6.68 -9.59
N ILE A 278 22.16 7.69 -9.27
CA ILE A 278 21.21 8.33 -10.19
C ILE A 278 21.86 9.29 -11.20
N SER A 279 23.19 9.47 -11.15
CA SER A 279 23.93 10.35 -12.07
C SER A 279 24.55 9.63 -13.27
N ALA A 280 24.39 8.30 -13.33
CA ALA A 280 24.93 7.47 -14.38
C ALA A 280 23.92 7.30 -15.54
N ASP A 281 23.65 8.38 -16.28
CA ASP A 281 23.02 8.35 -17.62
C ASP A 281 23.68 9.36 -18.57
#